data_AF-A0A8T6FFK9-F1
#
_entry.id   AF-A0A8T6FFK9-F1
#
_cell.length_a   1.000
_cell.length_b   1.000
_cell.length_c   1.000
_cell.angle_alpha   90.00
_cell.angle_beta   90.00
_cell.angle_gamma   90.00
#
_symmetry.space_group_name_H-M   'P 1'
#
loop_
_entity.id
_entity.type
_entity.pdbx_description
1 polymer ?
#
loop_
_entity_poly.entity_id
_entity_poly.type
_entity_poly.pdbx_seq_one_letter_code
_entity_poly.pdbx_strand_id
1 'polypeptide(L)'
;MTDDELRALVAKIAASQDRADARQARTDAHLARTDAQLAKTDAQLAKTDAQLAKTDAQLAKTDARLNRLAEMYGGAANNQGAVAEEFYYNSLKAAPVLGGVRFDFIDKNLTRSHAGLEDEFDLLLVNGRTVFVVEVKYKAHGNDLTRLLDVKAPNFRRLFPEYADRDQRLALAAFHVDDDIRGAALERGVTVLQRRGDVIESSGA
;
A
#
# COMPACT_ATOMS: atom_id res chain seq x y z
N MET A 1 33.02 -29.37 88.89
CA MET A 1 33.71 -28.65 87.82
C MET A 1 34.91 -27.97 88.44
N THR A 2 36.12 -28.19 87.94
CA THR A 2 37.31 -27.49 88.43
C THR A 2 37.43 -26.11 87.79
N ASP A 3 38.17 -25.19 88.40
CA ASP A 3 38.44 -23.85 87.83
C ASP A 3 39.09 -23.94 86.44
N ASP A 4 39.88 -24.98 86.20
CA ASP A 4 40.51 -25.25 84.90
C ASP A 4 39.50 -25.69 83.84
N GLU A 5 38.49 -26.49 84.21
CA GLU A 5 37.38 -26.85 83.31
C GLU A 5 36.52 -25.62 82.95
N LEU A 6 36.30 -24.71 83.90
CA LEU A 6 35.57 -23.45 83.66
C LEU A 6 36.34 -22.54 82.71
N ARG A 7 37.65 -22.34 82.94
CA ARG A 7 38.51 -21.54 82.04
C ARG A 7 38.56 -22.12 80.63
N ALA A 8 38.65 -23.44 80.51
CA ALA A 8 38.64 -24.12 79.21
C ALA A 8 37.31 -23.94 78.46
N LEU A 9 36.18 -23.94 79.17
CA LEU A 9 34.86 -23.69 78.58
C LEU A 9 34.72 -22.24 78.10
N VAL A 10 35.12 -21.26 78.91
CA VAL A 10 35.10 -19.83 78.55
C VAL A 10 35.98 -19.57 77.32
N ALA A 11 37.17 -20.16 77.26
CA ALA A 11 38.06 -20.05 76.10
C ALA A 11 37.44 -20.64 74.82
N LYS A 12 36.72 -21.77 74.93
CA LYS A 12 35.98 -22.36 73.80
C LYS A 12 34.83 -21.49 73.33
N ILE A 13 34.11 -20.84 74.25
CA ILE A 13 33.01 -19.93 73.93
C ILE A 13 33.55 -18.69 73.21
N ALA A 14 34.61 -18.06 73.73
CA ALA A 14 35.25 -16.91 73.08
C ALA A 14 35.72 -17.26 71.66
N ALA A 15 36.42 -18.39 71.50
CA ALA A 15 36.83 -18.86 70.18
C ALA A 15 35.65 -19.20 69.24
N SER A 16 34.51 -19.60 69.79
CA SER A 16 33.28 -19.83 69.01
C SER A 16 32.61 -18.52 68.58
N GLN A 17 32.63 -17.50 69.44
CA GLN A 17 32.13 -16.16 69.13
C GLN A 17 32.98 -15.50 68.04
N ASP A 18 34.31 -15.53 68.16
CA ASP A 18 35.21 -14.99 67.13
C ASP A 18 34.97 -15.65 65.75
N ARG A 19 34.69 -16.96 65.74
CA ARG A 19 34.34 -17.69 64.51
C ARG A 19 32.98 -17.29 63.96
N ALA A 20 32.01 -17.00 64.82
CA ALA A 20 30.67 -16.54 64.40
C ALA A 20 30.76 -15.13 63.78
N ASP A 21 31.47 -14.22 64.43
CA ASP A 21 31.69 -12.85 63.95
C ASP A 21 32.44 -12.85 62.62
N ALA A 22 33.49 -13.67 62.49
CA ALA A 22 34.22 -13.82 61.24
C ALA A 22 33.36 -14.41 60.10
N ARG A 23 32.40 -15.29 60.43
CA ARG A 23 31.44 -15.81 59.44
C ARG A 23 30.42 -14.75 59.05
N GLN A 24 29.91 -13.98 60.00
CA GLN A 24 28.97 -12.89 59.74
C GLN A 24 29.62 -11.81 58.87
N ALA A 25 30.83 -11.37 59.18
CA ALA A 25 31.57 -10.41 58.36
C ALA A 25 31.80 -10.90 56.92
N ARG A 26 32.01 -12.21 56.72
CA ARG A 26 32.12 -12.82 55.38
C ARG A 26 30.79 -12.79 54.64
N THR A 27 29.68 -13.08 55.33
CA THR A 27 28.33 -13.01 54.76
C THR A 27 28.00 -11.57 54.35
N ASP A 28 28.26 -10.60 55.21
CA ASP A 28 27.98 -9.19 54.92
C ASP A 28 28.80 -8.69 53.72
N ALA A 29 30.09 -9.07 53.66
CA ALA A 29 30.93 -8.76 52.51
C ALA A 29 30.46 -9.44 51.22
N HIS A 30 29.89 -10.65 51.31
CA HIS A 30 29.30 -11.33 50.16
C HIS A 30 28.02 -10.63 49.69
N LEU A 31 27.12 -10.27 50.62
CA LEU A 31 25.89 -9.54 50.32
C LEU A 31 26.18 -8.19 49.66
N ALA A 32 27.13 -7.42 50.21
CA ALA A 32 27.54 -6.14 49.62
C ALA A 32 28.06 -6.27 48.18
N ARG A 33 28.76 -7.38 47.86
CA ARG A 33 29.19 -7.68 46.49
C ARG A 33 28.01 -8.03 45.59
N THR A 34 27.04 -8.80 46.08
CA THR A 34 25.81 -9.12 45.35
C THR A 34 25.01 -7.85 45.05
N ASP A 35 24.82 -6.98 46.03
CA ASP A 35 24.10 -5.71 45.85
C ASP A 35 24.78 -4.81 44.82
N ALA A 36 26.11 -4.71 44.85
CA ALA A 36 26.87 -3.96 43.85
C ALA A 36 26.72 -4.54 42.43
N GLN A 37 26.64 -5.87 42.30
CA GLN A 37 26.44 -6.54 41.02
C GLN A 37 24.99 -6.35 40.49
N LEU A 38 24.00 -6.38 41.38
CA LEU A 38 22.61 -6.08 41.04
C LEU A 38 22.46 -4.62 40.56
N ALA A 39 23.01 -3.66 41.30
CA ALA A 39 22.99 -2.24 40.91
C ALA A 39 23.65 -2.00 39.54
N LYS A 40 24.72 -2.72 39.22
CA LYS A 40 25.36 -2.67 37.89
C LYS A 40 24.45 -3.24 36.80
N THR A 41 23.71 -4.30 37.11
CA THR A 41 22.77 -4.95 36.18
C THR A 41 21.57 -4.02 35.90
N ASP A 42 21.01 -3.42 36.94
CA ASP A 42 19.92 -2.44 36.82
C ASP A 42 20.32 -1.23 35.96
N ALA A 43 21.54 -0.72 36.15
CA ALA A 43 22.07 0.36 35.32
C ALA A 43 22.24 -0.04 33.84
N GLN A 44 22.60 -1.29 33.56
CA GLN A 44 22.70 -1.81 32.18
C GLN A 44 21.33 -2.00 31.54
N LEU A 45 20.34 -2.49 32.31
CA LEU A 45 18.96 -2.62 31.85
C LEU A 45 18.36 -1.25 31.53
N ALA A 46 18.51 -0.26 32.42
CA ALA A 46 18.04 1.11 32.18
C ALA A 46 18.65 1.74 30.92
N LYS A 47 19.93 1.46 30.64
CA LYS A 47 20.58 1.90 29.40
C LYS A 47 20.00 1.24 28.16
N THR A 48 19.66 -0.05 28.25
CA THR A 48 19.05 -0.82 27.17
C THR A 48 17.64 -0.31 26.88
N ASP A 49 16.83 -0.08 27.91
CA ASP A 49 15.48 0.48 27.78
C ASP A 49 15.51 1.86 27.10
N ALA A 50 16.47 2.73 27.48
CA ALA A 50 16.63 4.02 26.85
C ALA A 50 17.02 3.92 25.36
N GLN A 51 17.81 2.92 24.97
CA GLN A 51 18.17 2.66 23.57
C GLN A 51 16.99 2.11 22.76
N LEU A 52 16.19 1.22 23.35
CA LEU A 52 14.96 0.70 22.73
C LEU A 52 13.95 1.83 22.51
N ALA A 53 13.68 2.65 23.52
CA ALA A 53 12.78 3.80 23.40
C ALA A 53 13.23 4.79 22.30
N LYS A 54 14.54 4.99 22.14
CA LYS A 54 15.09 5.82 21.04
C LYS A 54 14.85 5.18 19.67
N THR A 55 14.98 3.85 19.58
CA THR A 55 14.74 3.09 18.35
C THR A 55 13.27 3.16 17.96
N ASP A 56 12.36 2.92 18.91
CA ASP A 56 10.92 3.01 18.69
C ASP A 56 10.51 4.41 18.19
N ALA A 57 11.07 5.46 18.79
CA ALA A 57 10.83 6.83 18.36
C ALA A 57 11.36 7.12 16.94
N GLN A 58 12.43 6.46 16.50
CA GLN A 58 12.95 6.57 15.13
C GLN A 58 12.09 5.80 14.13
N LEU A 59 11.62 4.61 14.51
CA LEU A 59 10.70 3.81 13.69
C LEU A 59 9.38 4.56 13.49
N ALA A 60 8.76 5.08 14.55
CA ALA A 60 7.53 5.87 14.45
C ALA A 60 7.66 7.10 13.54
N LYS A 61 8.82 7.77 13.55
CA LYS A 61 9.12 8.88 12.62
C LYS A 61 9.26 8.41 11.17
N THR A 62 9.79 7.21 10.96
CA THR A 62 9.95 6.62 9.62
C THR A 62 8.60 6.22 9.06
N ASP A 63 7.76 5.55 9.84
CA ASP A 63 6.39 5.18 9.46
C ASP A 63 5.57 6.42 9.12
N ALA A 64 5.65 7.47 9.94
CA ALA A 64 4.96 8.73 9.65
C ALA A 64 5.43 9.39 8.33
N ARG A 65 6.71 9.26 7.97
CA ARG A 65 7.24 9.75 6.68
C ARG A 65 6.76 8.90 5.52
N LEU A 66 6.76 7.57 5.68
CA LEU A 66 6.26 6.63 4.68
C LEU A 66 4.77 6.83 4.40
N ASN A 67 3.97 7.02 5.45
CA ASN A 67 2.53 7.31 5.30
C ASN A 67 2.28 8.62 4.54
N ARG A 68 3.01 9.70 4.87
CA ARG A 68 2.91 10.96 4.11
C ARG A 68 3.33 10.80 2.66
N LEU A 69 4.37 10.02 2.39
CA LEU A 69 4.77 9.72 1.01
C LEU A 69 3.65 8.94 0.31
N ALA A 70 3.10 7.91 0.94
CA ALA A 70 1.99 7.14 0.38
C ALA A 70 0.76 8.03 0.10
N GLU A 71 0.41 8.96 0.99
CA GLU A 71 -0.65 9.95 0.80
C GLU A 71 -0.35 10.92 -0.36
N MET A 72 0.87 11.46 -0.43
CA MET A 72 1.29 12.35 -1.52
C MET A 72 1.30 11.64 -2.87
N TYR A 73 1.80 10.41 -2.93
CA TYR A 73 1.82 9.59 -4.15
C TYR A 73 0.42 9.13 -4.54
N GLY A 74 -0.42 8.72 -3.58
CA GLY A 74 -1.81 8.34 -3.81
C GLY A 74 -2.65 9.52 -4.30
N GLY A 75 -2.50 10.69 -3.68
CA GLY A 75 -3.16 11.93 -4.13
C GLY A 75 -2.72 12.36 -5.53
N ALA A 76 -1.42 12.26 -5.85
CA ALA A 76 -0.91 12.58 -7.19
C ALA A 76 -1.34 11.57 -8.26
N ALA A 77 -1.45 10.28 -7.95
CA ALA A 77 -1.91 9.25 -8.87
C ALA A 77 -3.41 9.34 -9.15
N ASN A 78 -4.23 9.55 -8.11
CA ASN A 78 -5.69 9.74 -8.24
C ASN A 78 -6.02 10.99 -9.08
N ASN A 79 -5.24 12.06 -8.92
CA ASN A 79 -5.42 13.26 -9.72
C ASN A 79 -5.04 13.07 -11.19
N GLN A 80 -4.07 12.20 -11.51
CA GLN A 80 -3.66 11.95 -12.89
C GLN A 80 -4.70 11.18 -13.70
N GLY A 81 -5.33 10.15 -13.10
CA GLY A 81 -6.43 9.40 -13.72
C GLY A 81 -7.62 10.32 -14.00
N ALA A 82 -8.07 11.06 -12.99
CA ALA A 82 -9.18 12.01 -13.12
C ALA A 82 -8.91 13.10 -14.18
N VAL A 83 -7.68 13.61 -14.29
CA VAL A 83 -7.31 14.59 -15.33
C VAL A 83 -7.37 13.97 -16.73
N ALA A 84 -6.94 12.72 -16.88
CA ALA A 84 -7.05 12.02 -18.17
C ALA A 84 -8.52 11.80 -18.55
N GLU A 85 -9.33 11.25 -17.64
CA GLU A 85 -10.77 11.04 -17.85
C GLU A 85 -11.50 12.33 -18.22
N GLU A 86 -11.23 13.42 -17.50
CA GLU A 86 -11.84 14.73 -17.77
C GLU A 86 -11.42 15.28 -19.14
N PHE A 87 -10.15 15.11 -19.53
CA PHE A 87 -9.68 15.53 -20.85
C PHE A 87 -10.40 14.76 -21.98
N TYR A 88 -10.45 13.42 -21.89
CA TYR A 88 -11.05 12.59 -22.92
C TYR A 88 -12.56 12.78 -22.99
N TYR A 89 -13.23 12.89 -21.84
CA TYR A 89 -14.67 13.21 -21.77
C TYR A 89 -14.98 14.53 -22.50
N ASN A 90 -14.29 15.62 -22.15
CA ASN A 90 -14.56 16.93 -22.73
C ASN A 90 -14.24 16.98 -24.23
N SER A 91 -13.16 16.32 -24.66
CA SER A 91 -12.77 16.24 -26.06
C SER A 91 -13.81 15.49 -26.90
N LEU A 92 -14.26 14.32 -26.43
CA LEU A 92 -15.26 13.50 -27.11
C LEU A 92 -16.66 14.12 -27.00
N LYS A 93 -16.96 14.87 -25.95
CA LYS A 93 -18.21 15.64 -25.86
C LYS A 93 -18.26 16.79 -26.85
N ALA A 94 -17.14 17.49 -27.05
CA ALA A 94 -17.05 18.60 -28.02
C ALA A 94 -17.09 18.10 -29.47
N ALA A 95 -16.44 16.97 -29.74
CA ALA A 95 -16.44 16.31 -31.04
C ALA A 95 -16.70 14.80 -30.85
N PRO A 96 -17.98 14.36 -30.84
CA PRO A 96 -18.37 12.98 -30.55
C PRO A 96 -18.14 12.09 -31.77
N VAL A 97 -16.90 12.03 -32.24
CA VAL A 97 -16.46 11.20 -33.35
C VAL A 97 -15.30 10.34 -32.88
N LEU A 98 -15.43 9.03 -33.07
CA LEU A 98 -14.39 8.07 -32.71
C LEU A 98 -14.30 6.98 -33.77
N GLY A 99 -13.12 6.75 -34.32
CA GLY A 99 -12.90 5.77 -35.39
C GLY A 99 -13.75 6.07 -36.63
N GLY A 100 -13.94 7.36 -36.95
CA GLY A 100 -14.80 7.82 -38.05
C GLY A 100 -16.31 7.70 -37.80
N VAL A 101 -16.74 7.19 -36.64
CA VAL A 101 -18.15 7.04 -36.27
C VAL A 101 -18.59 8.20 -35.40
N ARG A 102 -19.72 8.83 -35.73
CA ARG A 102 -20.36 9.86 -34.90
C ARG A 102 -21.26 9.22 -33.84
N PHE A 103 -21.22 9.76 -32.62
CA PHE A 103 -22.03 9.32 -31.48
C PHE A 103 -23.05 10.37 -31.07
N ASP A 104 -24.18 9.89 -30.55
CA ASP A 104 -25.31 10.73 -30.12
C ASP A 104 -25.21 11.04 -28.63
N PHE A 105 -24.68 10.10 -27.85
CA PHE A 105 -24.54 10.19 -26.39
C PHE A 105 -23.13 9.85 -25.94
N ILE A 106 -22.71 10.49 -24.86
CA ILE A 106 -21.50 10.16 -24.10
C ILE A 106 -21.84 10.15 -22.62
N ASP A 107 -21.63 8.99 -21.99
CA ASP A 107 -21.78 8.79 -20.56
C ASP A 107 -20.39 8.61 -19.93
N LYS A 108 -20.21 9.09 -18.70
CA LYS A 108 -18.95 9.04 -17.95
C LYS A 108 -19.18 8.40 -16.58
N ASN A 109 -18.20 7.61 -16.12
CA ASN A 109 -18.15 6.94 -14.82
C ASN A 109 -19.40 6.07 -14.55
N LEU A 110 -19.68 5.14 -15.45
CA LEU A 110 -20.83 4.24 -15.33
C LEU A 110 -20.48 3.08 -14.40
N THR A 111 -21.17 2.97 -13.27
CA THR A 111 -21.11 1.80 -12.40
C THR A 111 -22.39 0.98 -12.54
N ARG A 112 -22.25 -0.34 -12.65
CA ARG A 112 -23.42 -1.23 -12.66
C ARG A 112 -23.15 -2.52 -11.90
N SER A 113 -24.17 -2.96 -11.15
CA SER A 113 -24.14 -4.19 -10.38
C SER A 113 -25.34 -5.06 -10.76
N HIS A 114 -25.10 -6.33 -11.05
CA HIS A 114 -26.14 -7.32 -11.32
C HIS A 114 -25.66 -8.73 -10.98
N ALA A 115 -26.47 -9.48 -10.23
CA ALA A 115 -26.21 -10.89 -9.89
C ALA A 115 -24.81 -11.16 -9.31
N GLY A 116 -24.32 -10.27 -8.43
CA GLY A 116 -23.01 -10.40 -7.78
C GLY A 116 -21.82 -10.00 -8.65
N LEU A 117 -22.05 -9.56 -9.88
CA LEU A 117 -21.05 -8.90 -10.73
C LEU A 117 -21.20 -7.39 -10.62
N GLU A 118 -20.10 -6.69 -10.37
CA GLU A 118 -20.04 -5.23 -10.34
C GLU A 118 -18.81 -4.76 -11.12
N ASP A 119 -18.99 -3.75 -11.98
CA ASP A 119 -17.88 -3.13 -12.72
C ASP A 119 -18.19 -1.65 -13.00
N GLU A 120 -17.12 -0.91 -13.30
CA GLU A 120 -17.14 0.50 -13.67
C GLU A 120 -16.60 0.68 -15.10
N PHE A 121 -17.12 1.65 -15.84
CA PHE A 121 -16.68 1.96 -17.20
C PHE A 121 -16.47 3.47 -17.32
N ASP A 122 -15.25 3.86 -17.71
CA ASP A 122 -14.83 5.27 -17.68
C ASP A 122 -15.67 6.12 -18.62
N LEU A 123 -15.76 5.73 -19.90
CA LEU A 123 -16.64 6.38 -20.86
C LEU A 123 -17.40 5.37 -21.73
N LEU A 124 -18.64 5.73 -22.05
CA LEU A 124 -19.46 5.02 -23.01
C LEU A 124 -19.94 5.99 -24.10
N LEU A 125 -19.66 5.69 -25.36
CA LEU A 125 -20.21 6.44 -26.49
C LEU A 125 -21.25 5.60 -27.20
N VAL A 126 -22.41 6.18 -27.45
CA VAL A 126 -23.58 5.44 -27.94
C VAL A 126 -24.22 6.16 -29.12
N ASN A 127 -24.49 5.42 -30.18
CA ASN A 127 -25.45 5.82 -31.23
C ASN A 127 -26.43 4.66 -31.49
N GLY A 128 -27.33 4.84 -32.45
CA GLY A 128 -28.33 3.84 -32.82
C GLY A 128 -27.79 2.47 -33.27
N ARG A 129 -26.49 2.33 -33.56
CA ARG A 129 -25.89 1.09 -34.10
C ARG A 129 -24.67 0.57 -33.34
N THR A 130 -23.90 1.46 -32.72
CA THR A 130 -22.56 1.19 -32.20
C THR A 130 -22.46 1.71 -30.77
N VAL A 131 -21.78 0.94 -29.93
CA VAL A 131 -21.41 1.32 -28.56
C VAL A 131 -19.91 1.18 -28.41
N PHE A 132 -19.25 2.25 -27.97
CA PHE A 132 -17.83 2.24 -27.63
C PHE A 132 -17.65 2.27 -26.13
N VAL A 133 -17.02 1.22 -25.61
CA VAL A 133 -16.53 1.19 -24.23
C VAL A 133 -15.09 1.68 -24.26
N VAL A 134 -14.83 2.81 -23.60
CA VAL A 134 -13.51 3.45 -23.59
C VAL A 134 -12.93 3.35 -22.19
N GLU A 135 -11.78 2.70 -22.07
CA GLU A 135 -10.96 2.72 -20.87
C GLU A 135 -9.95 3.85 -20.97
N VAL A 136 -9.88 4.70 -19.94
CA VAL A 136 -8.99 5.84 -19.87
C VAL A 136 -7.84 5.56 -18.88
N LYS A 137 -6.64 5.92 -19.30
CA LYS A 137 -5.43 5.86 -18.47
C LYS A 137 -4.62 7.13 -18.64
N TYR A 138 -3.89 7.53 -17.61
CA TYR A 138 -2.89 8.60 -17.79
C TYR A 138 -1.75 8.12 -18.71
N LYS A 139 -1.23 6.92 -18.44
CA LYS A 139 -0.30 6.17 -19.30
C LYS A 139 -0.82 4.74 -19.45
N ALA A 140 -0.90 4.23 -20.67
CA ALA A 140 -1.33 2.87 -20.93
C ALA A 140 -0.24 1.85 -20.59
N HIS A 141 -0.64 0.75 -19.96
CA HIS A 141 0.17 -0.43 -19.70
C HIS A 141 -0.43 -1.69 -20.35
N GLY A 142 0.38 -2.71 -20.58
CA GLY A 142 -0.09 -3.98 -21.18
C GLY A 142 -1.20 -4.65 -20.37
N ASN A 143 -1.16 -4.54 -19.04
CA ASN A 143 -2.23 -5.07 -18.16
C ASN A 143 -3.56 -4.33 -18.35
N ASP A 144 -3.55 -3.05 -18.73
CA ASP A 144 -4.78 -2.29 -18.98
C ASP A 144 -5.50 -2.85 -20.22
N LEU A 145 -4.74 -3.13 -21.28
CA LEU A 145 -5.27 -3.75 -22.50
C LEU A 145 -5.83 -5.15 -22.22
N THR A 146 -5.08 -5.98 -21.49
CA THR A 146 -5.54 -7.33 -21.10
C THR A 146 -6.81 -7.24 -20.25
N ARG A 147 -6.87 -6.35 -19.27
CA ARG A 147 -8.07 -6.17 -18.43
C ARG A 147 -9.26 -5.66 -19.24
N LEU A 148 -9.05 -4.74 -20.18
CA LEU A 148 -10.11 -4.24 -21.05
C LEU A 148 -10.74 -5.37 -21.88
N LEU A 149 -9.90 -6.23 -22.46
CA LEU A 149 -10.34 -7.34 -23.31
C LEU A 149 -10.95 -8.50 -22.53
N ASP A 150 -10.26 -8.96 -21.48
CA ASP A 150 -10.56 -10.24 -20.84
C ASP A 150 -11.50 -10.11 -19.65
N VAL A 151 -11.68 -8.89 -19.12
CA VAL A 151 -12.52 -8.62 -17.94
C VAL A 151 -13.62 -7.62 -18.27
N LYS A 152 -13.27 -6.39 -18.65
CA LYS A 152 -14.22 -5.29 -18.85
C LYS A 152 -15.20 -5.61 -19.97
N ALA A 153 -14.73 -6.07 -21.14
CA ALA A 153 -15.63 -6.34 -22.27
C ALA A 153 -16.62 -7.49 -22.00
N PRO A 154 -16.23 -8.65 -21.43
CA PRO A 154 -17.18 -9.67 -20.99
C PRO A 154 -18.16 -9.17 -19.92
N ASN A 155 -17.70 -8.37 -18.97
CA ASN A 155 -18.54 -7.79 -17.92
C ASN A 155 -19.57 -6.82 -18.51
N PHE A 156 -19.13 -5.95 -19.43
CA PHE A 156 -20.00 -5.00 -20.11
C PHE A 156 -21.18 -5.71 -20.79
N ARG A 157 -20.92 -6.80 -21.52
CA ARG A 157 -21.97 -7.59 -22.19
C ARG A 157 -23.00 -8.16 -21.21
N ARG A 158 -22.59 -8.52 -20.00
CA ARG A 158 -23.47 -9.06 -18.95
C ARG A 158 -24.24 -7.98 -18.21
N LEU A 159 -23.58 -6.85 -17.95
CA LEU A 159 -24.13 -5.76 -17.17
C LEU A 159 -25.05 -4.86 -18.01
N PHE A 160 -24.78 -4.72 -19.31
CA PHE A 160 -25.54 -3.86 -20.24
C PHE A 160 -26.17 -4.67 -21.39
N PRO A 161 -27.09 -5.60 -21.09
CA PRO A 161 -27.75 -6.42 -22.11
C PRO A 161 -28.57 -5.59 -23.12
N GLU A 162 -28.95 -4.35 -22.80
CA GLU A 162 -29.62 -3.43 -23.71
C GLU A 162 -28.80 -3.02 -24.95
N TYR A 163 -27.50 -3.33 -24.95
CA TYR A 163 -26.58 -3.08 -26.07
C TYR A 163 -26.13 -4.36 -26.78
N ALA A 164 -26.77 -5.51 -26.50
CA ALA A 164 -26.35 -6.81 -27.03
C ALA A 164 -26.50 -6.92 -28.58
N ASP A 165 -27.41 -6.15 -29.17
CA ASP A 165 -27.66 -6.09 -30.62
C ASP A 165 -26.84 -5.02 -31.36
N ARG A 166 -26.05 -4.22 -30.62
CA ARG A 166 -25.22 -3.15 -31.18
C ARG A 166 -23.80 -3.63 -31.46
N ASP A 167 -23.13 -2.98 -32.41
CA ASP A 167 -21.70 -3.17 -32.66
C ASP A 167 -20.91 -2.64 -31.44
N GLN A 168 -20.42 -3.55 -30.60
CA GLN A 168 -19.66 -3.22 -29.39
C GLN A 168 -18.18 -3.13 -29.73
N ARG A 169 -17.62 -1.93 -29.63
CA ARG A 169 -16.22 -1.63 -29.89
C ARG A 169 -15.52 -1.20 -28.61
N LEU A 170 -14.22 -1.47 -28.54
CA LEU A 170 -13.38 -1.12 -27.40
C LEU A 170 -12.39 -0.04 -27.80
N ALA A 171 -12.11 0.86 -26.86
CA ALA A 171 -11.01 1.79 -27.02
C ALA A 171 -10.18 1.94 -25.76
N LEU A 172 -8.87 2.14 -25.96
CA LEU A 172 -7.91 2.47 -24.93
C LEU A 172 -7.42 3.90 -25.16
N ALA A 173 -7.80 4.81 -24.27
CA ALA A 173 -7.45 6.21 -24.31
C ALA A 173 -6.36 6.51 -23.29
N ALA A 174 -5.21 7.04 -23.72
CA ALA A 174 -4.18 7.49 -22.78
C ALA A 174 -3.31 8.62 -23.31
N PHE A 175 -2.83 9.50 -22.41
CA PHE A 175 -1.91 10.57 -22.82
C PHE A 175 -0.62 10.01 -23.42
N HIS A 176 -0.20 8.82 -22.96
CA HIS A 176 0.94 8.10 -23.50
C HIS A 176 0.61 6.62 -23.71
N VAL A 177 0.91 6.12 -24.91
CA VAL A 177 0.80 4.70 -25.28
C VAL A 177 2.11 4.31 -25.98
N ASP A 178 2.81 3.34 -25.42
CA ASP A 178 4.03 2.78 -26.02
C ASP A 178 3.69 2.01 -27.31
N ASP A 179 4.59 1.97 -28.29
CA ASP A 179 4.30 1.41 -29.62
C ASP A 179 3.95 -0.08 -29.58
N ASP A 180 4.55 -0.85 -28.68
CA ASP A 180 4.21 -2.27 -28.47
C ASP A 180 2.77 -2.44 -28.01
N ILE A 181 2.31 -1.58 -27.08
CA ILE A 181 0.94 -1.62 -26.56
C ILE A 181 -0.04 -1.16 -27.65
N ARG A 182 0.34 -0.13 -28.41
CA ARG A 182 -0.45 0.35 -29.55
C ARG A 182 -0.63 -0.76 -30.59
N GLY A 183 0.45 -1.41 -30.99
CA GLY A 183 0.43 -2.53 -31.93
C GLY A 183 -0.48 -3.65 -31.43
N ALA A 184 -0.27 -4.10 -30.20
CA ALA A 184 -1.08 -5.15 -29.59
C ALA A 184 -2.59 -4.78 -29.47
N ALA A 185 -2.89 -3.52 -29.17
CA ALA A 185 -4.28 -3.04 -29.11
C ALA A 185 -4.94 -3.09 -30.49
N LEU A 186 -4.27 -2.53 -31.51
CA LEU A 186 -4.78 -2.48 -32.88
C LEU A 186 -4.94 -3.88 -33.48
N GLU A 187 -3.98 -4.79 -33.26
CA GLU A 187 -4.07 -6.19 -33.70
C GLU A 187 -5.29 -6.93 -33.12
N ARG A 188 -5.76 -6.50 -31.94
CA ARG A 188 -6.92 -7.08 -31.25
C ARG A 188 -8.21 -6.28 -31.47
N GLY A 189 -8.21 -5.34 -32.41
CA GLY A 189 -9.38 -4.51 -32.74
C GLY A 189 -9.74 -3.45 -31.70
N VAL A 190 -8.82 -3.10 -30.81
CA VAL A 190 -9.00 -2.02 -29.84
C VAL A 190 -8.53 -0.70 -30.45
N THR A 191 -9.41 0.29 -30.48
CA THR A 191 -9.07 1.63 -30.94
C THR A 191 -8.19 2.34 -29.92
N VAL A 192 -7.10 2.97 -30.36
CA VAL A 192 -6.20 3.71 -29.46
C VAL A 192 -6.40 5.21 -29.62
N LEU A 193 -6.67 5.91 -28.53
CA LEU A 193 -6.74 7.38 -28.50
C LEU A 193 -5.55 7.92 -27.74
N GLN A 194 -4.78 8.79 -28.39
CA GLN A 194 -3.66 9.48 -27.74
C GLN A 194 -3.82 10.99 -27.85
N ARG A 195 -3.41 11.69 -26.79
CA ARG A 195 -3.38 13.16 -26.79
C ARG A 195 -2.34 13.68 -27.77
N ARG A 196 -2.74 14.54 -28.72
CA ARG A 196 -1.86 15.21 -29.68
C ARG A 196 -2.35 16.64 -29.94
N GLY A 197 -1.76 17.64 -29.28
CA GLY A 197 -2.26 19.03 -29.36
C GLY A 197 -3.72 19.15 -28.88
N ASP A 198 -4.40 20.26 -29.24
CA ASP A 198 -5.74 20.59 -28.73
C ASP A 198 -6.88 19.64 -29.17
N VAL A 199 -6.64 18.63 -30.02
CA VAL A 199 -7.71 17.76 -30.54
C VAL A 199 -7.20 16.32 -30.77
N ILE A 200 -7.98 15.34 -30.31
CA ILE A 200 -7.70 13.91 -30.46
C ILE A 200 -7.88 13.46 -31.92
N GLU A 201 -6.93 12.70 -32.45
CA GLU A 201 -7.06 11.97 -33.72
C GLU A 201 -7.27 10.47 -33.43
N SER A 202 -8.27 9.84 -34.07
CA SER A 202 -8.49 8.39 -33.97
C SER A 202 -7.79 7.66 -35.11
N SER A 203 -6.87 6.75 -34.79
CA SER A 203 -6.27 5.85 -35.78
C SER A 203 -6.95 4.47 -35.70
N GLY A 204 -7.70 4.09 -36.74
CA GLY A 204 -8.36 2.80 -36.86
C GLY A 204 -9.22 2.72 -38.13
N ALA A 205 -9.19 1.59 -38.81
CA ALA A 205 -9.94 1.31 -40.05
C ALA A 205 -11.41 0.93 -39.77
#